data_AF-A0A562C867-F1
#
_entry.id   AF-A0A562C867-F1
#
_cell.length_a   1.000
_cell.length_b   1.000
_cell.length_c   1.000
_cell.angle_alpha   90.00
_cell.angle_beta   90.00
_cell.angle_gamma   90.00
#
_symmetry.space_group_name_H-M   'P 1'
#
loop_
_entity.id
_entity.type
_entity.pdbx_description
1 polymer ?
#
loop_
_entity_poly.entity_id
_entity_poly.type
_entity_poly.pdbx_seq_one_letter_code
_entity_poly.pdbx_strand_id
1 'polypeptide(L)'
;MIPALPADQVRAAIAADDWELAGALLREHDAAVAAACAAPDFVHAPREALEALLDAQRALADEIRAARDEALRLLEKLGQDQRGARAWQKALA
;
A
#
# COMPACT_ATOMS: atom_id res chain seq x y z
N MET A 1 -0.26 22.69 -10.73
CA MET A 1 -0.14 22.41 -9.26
C MET A 1 0.28 20.96 -9.03
N ILE A 2 1.14 20.67 -8.03
CA ILE A 2 1.59 19.30 -7.70
C ILE A 2 0.64 18.69 -6.63
N PRO A 3 0.05 17.52 -6.85
CA PRO A 3 -0.86 16.89 -5.89
C PRO A 3 -0.10 16.34 -4.68
N ALA A 4 -0.68 16.50 -3.49
CA ALA A 4 -0.14 15.94 -2.26
C ALA A 4 -0.55 14.47 -2.11
N LEU A 5 0.40 13.60 -1.78
CA LEU A 5 0.14 12.19 -1.52
C LEU A 5 -0.71 12.02 -0.24
N PRO A 6 -1.87 11.33 -0.30
CA PRO A 6 -2.70 11.07 0.89
C PRO A 6 -2.14 9.91 1.75
N ALA A 7 -0.84 9.90 2.03
CA ALA A 7 -0.15 8.77 2.68
C ALA A 7 -0.76 8.42 4.05
N ASP A 8 -1.01 9.43 4.89
CA ASP A 8 -1.55 9.20 6.24
C ASP A 8 -2.98 8.66 6.21
N GLN A 9 -3.78 9.08 5.23
CA GLN A 9 -5.16 8.60 5.05
C GLN A 9 -5.16 7.16 4.54
N VAL A 10 -4.26 6.82 3.61
CA VAL A 10 -4.07 5.45 3.14
C VAL A 10 -3.61 4.54 4.28
N ARG A 11 -2.65 4.98 5.10
CA ARG A 11 -2.20 4.23 6.29
C ARG A 11 -3.34 4.02 7.29
N ALA A 12 -4.15 5.05 7.55
CA ALA A 12 -5.28 4.97 8.45
C ALA A 12 -6.36 3.99 7.94
N ALA A 13 -6.66 4.03 6.64
CA ALA A 13 -7.61 3.10 6.01
C ALA A 13 -7.11 1.64 6.10
N ILE A 14 -5.83 1.40 5.81
CA ILE A 14 -5.21 0.07 5.95
C ILE A 14 -5.26 -0.41 7.41
N ALA A 15 -4.94 0.46 8.37
CA ALA A 15 -4.99 0.13 9.80
C ALA A 15 -6.41 -0.20 10.29
N ALA A 16 -7.44 0.32 9.62
CA ALA A 16 -8.84 0.05 9.88
C ALA A 16 -9.40 -1.14 9.08
N ASP A 17 -8.57 -1.86 8.32
CA ASP A 17 -8.96 -2.94 7.38
C ASP A 17 -9.92 -2.47 6.25
N ASP A 18 -9.98 -1.15 6.01
CA ASP A 18 -10.79 -0.54 4.96
C ASP A 18 -9.99 -0.45 3.65
N TRP A 19 -9.82 -1.60 3.00
CA TRP A 19 -9.07 -1.74 1.76
C TRP A 19 -9.73 -1.02 0.58
N GLU A 20 -11.06 -0.89 0.59
CA GLU A 20 -11.80 -0.17 -0.45
C GLU A 20 -11.49 1.32 -0.38
N LEU A 21 -11.53 1.92 0.82
CA LEU A 21 -11.16 3.32 1.02
C LEU A 21 -9.69 3.56 0.66
N ALA A 22 -8.78 2.70 1.12
CA ALA A 22 -7.36 2.79 0.77
C ALA A 22 -7.15 2.78 -0.76
N GLY A 23 -7.85 1.88 -1.47
CA GLY A 23 -7.80 1.80 -2.92
C GLY A 23 -8.42 3.02 -3.62
N ALA A 24 -9.51 3.57 -3.08
CA ALA A 24 -10.14 4.78 -3.60
C ALA A 24 -9.22 5.99 -3.51
N LEU A 25 -8.57 6.19 -2.35
CA LEU A 25 -7.61 7.28 -2.13
C LEU A 25 -6.42 7.21 -3.10
N LEU A 26 -5.90 6.00 -3.35
CA LEU A 26 -4.80 5.80 -4.30
C LEU A 26 -5.23 6.10 -5.75
N ARG A 27 -6.42 5.67 -6.17
CA ARG A 27 -6.96 5.97 -7.51
C ARG A 27 -7.23 7.45 -7.71
N GLU A 28 -7.76 8.12 -6.69
CA GLU A 28 -7.98 9.57 -6.72
C GLU A 28 -6.66 10.33 -6.84
N HIS A 29 -5.64 9.93 -6.07
CA HIS A 29 -4.30 10.50 -6.18
C HIS A 29 -3.69 10.27 -7.57
N ASP A 30 -3.82 9.08 -8.13
CA ASP A 30 -3.32 8.78 -9.48
C ASP A 30 -4.00 9.67 -10.55
N ALA A 31 -5.31 9.84 -10.46
CA ALA A 31 -6.06 10.75 -11.33
C ALA A 31 -5.59 12.21 -11.17
N ALA A 32 -5.31 12.66 -9.94
CA ALA A 32 -4.79 13.99 -9.66
C ALA A 32 -3.37 14.18 -10.23
N VAL A 33 -2.50 13.17 -10.15
CA VAL A 33 -1.16 13.18 -10.77
C VAL A 33 -1.27 13.24 -12.29
N ALA A 34 -2.12 12.41 -12.89
CA ALA A 34 -2.34 12.43 -14.34
C ALA A 34 -2.84 13.80 -14.83
N ALA A 35 -3.79 14.40 -14.10
CA ALA A 35 -4.29 15.74 -14.40
C ALA A 35 -3.20 16.81 -14.26
N ALA A 36 -2.35 16.73 -13.22
CA ALA A 36 -1.24 17.65 -13.02
C ALA A 36 -0.19 17.54 -14.14
N CYS A 37 0.13 16.33 -14.59
CA CYS A 37 1.06 16.10 -15.70
C CYS A 37 0.52 16.60 -17.05
N ALA A 38 -0.79 16.54 -17.26
CA ALA A 38 -1.44 17.04 -18.48
C ALA A 38 -1.60 18.57 -18.51
N ALA A 39 -1.37 19.24 -17.38
CA ALA A 39 -1.56 20.68 -17.27
C ALA A 39 -0.44 21.45 -18.00
N PRO A 40 -0.76 22.56 -18.72
CA PRO A 40 0.24 23.34 -19.47
C PRO A 40 1.36 23.92 -18.61
N ASP A 41 1.10 24.17 -17.32
CA ASP A 41 2.04 24.71 -16.34
C ASP A 41 3.02 23.66 -15.79
N PHE A 42 2.82 22.37 -16.11
CA PHE A 42 3.63 21.28 -15.58
C PHE A 42 5.13 21.42 -15.90
N VAL A 43 5.47 22.00 -17.07
CA VAL A 43 6.86 22.25 -17.47
C VAL A 43 7.59 23.21 -16.51
N HIS A 44 6.84 24.03 -15.78
CA HIS A 44 7.37 24.95 -14.77
C HIS A 44 7.30 24.39 -13.35
N ALA A 45 6.85 23.14 -13.16
CA ALA A 45 6.80 22.52 -11.85
C ALA A 45 8.23 22.37 -11.29
N PRO A 46 8.46 22.75 -10.02
CA PRO A 46 9.78 22.66 -9.42
C PRO A 46 10.21 21.19 -9.31
N ARG A 47 11.37 20.89 -9.91
CA ARG A 47 11.94 19.54 -9.96
C ARG A 47 12.04 18.89 -8.58
N GLU A 48 12.51 19.64 -7.58
CA GLU A 48 12.66 19.15 -6.20
C GLU A 48 11.33 18.66 -5.61
N ALA A 49 10.22 19.33 -5.92
CA ALA A 49 8.90 18.94 -5.44
C ALA A 49 8.38 17.68 -6.16
N LEU A 50 8.73 17.49 -7.44
CA LEU A 50 8.41 16.27 -8.18
C LEU A 50 9.22 15.08 -7.67
N GLU A 51 10.51 15.28 -7.38
CA GLU A 51 11.37 14.27 -6.76
C GLU A 51 10.86 13.88 -5.37
N ALA A 52 10.51 14.86 -4.54
CA ALA A 52 9.91 14.60 -3.22
C ALA A 52 8.61 13.80 -3.30
N LEU A 53 7.75 14.08 -4.29
CA LEU A 53 6.52 13.31 -4.51
C LEU A 53 6.82 11.86 -4.92
N LEU A 54 7.78 11.65 -5.83
CA LEU A 54 8.18 10.31 -6.26
C LEU A 54 8.76 9.49 -5.11
N ASP A 55 9.60 10.11 -4.27
CA ASP A 55 10.20 9.45 -3.12
C ASP A 55 9.14 9.08 -2.07
N ALA A 56 8.18 9.98 -1.82
CA ALA A 56 7.05 9.69 -0.92
C ALA A 56 6.18 8.53 -1.44
N GLN A 57 5.92 8.47 -2.76
CA GLN A 57 5.17 7.38 -3.38
C GLN A 57 5.91 6.04 -3.28
N ARG A 58 7.24 6.05 -3.50
CA ARG A 58 8.08 4.84 -3.36
C ARG A 58 8.09 4.35 -1.92
N ALA A 59 8.26 5.24 -0.95
CA ALA A 59 8.23 4.89 0.47
C ALA A 59 6.90 4.23 0.85
N LEU A 60 5.76 4.81 0.44
CA LEU A 60 4.44 4.22 0.71
C LEU A 60 4.27 2.85 0.03
N ALA A 61 4.76 2.68 -1.20
CA ALA A 61 4.70 1.40 -1.90
C ALA A 61 5.53 0.32 -1.18
N ASP A 62 6.69 0.68 -0.64
CA ASP A 62 7.55 -0.24 0.10
C ASP A 62 6.95 -0.61 1.46
N GLU A 63 6.30 0.33 2.16
CA GLU A 63 5.50 0.06 3.36
C GLU A 63 4.40 -0.97 3.08
N ILE A 64 3.61 -0.79 2.01
CA ILE A 64 2.52 -1.69 1.63
C ILE A 64 3.07 -3.09 1.27
N ARG A 65 4.18 -3.15 0.53
CA ARG A 65 4.84 -4.43 0.20
C ARG A 65 5.32 -5.16 1.43
N ALA A 66 5.95 -4.46 2.37
CA ALA A 66 6.42 -5.06 3.62
C ALA A 66 5.25 -5.62 4.44
N ALA A 67 4.13 -4.88 4.53
CA ALA A 67 2.93 -5.34 5.21
C ALA A 67 2.32 -6.59 4.55
N ARG A 68 2.24 -6.62 3.22
CA ARG A 68 1.78 -7.79 2.46
C ARG A 68 2.68 -9.00 2.70
N ASP A 69 4.00 -8.81 2.63
CA ASP A 69 4.96 -9.91 2.78
C ASP A 69 4.91 -10.49 4.19
N GLU A 70 4.70 -9.66 5.21
CA GLU A 70 4.47 -10.14 6.58
C GLU A 70 3.15 -10.93 6.70
N ALA A 71 2.06 -10.42 6.11
CA ALA A 71 0.79 -11.15 6.09
C ALA A 71 0.92 -12.53 5.42
N LEU A 72 1.67 -12.63 4.32
CA LEU A 72 1.95 -13.90 3.65
C LEU A 72 2.72 -14.87 4.56
N ARG A 73 3.76 -14.42 5.25
CA ARG A 73 4.50 -15.26 6.21
C ARG A 73 3.60 -15.78 7.33
N LEU A 74 2.72 -14.93 7.87
CA LEU A 74 1.78 -15.31 8.91
C LEU A 74 0.77 -16.36 8.43
N LEU A 75 0.28 -16.23 7.19
CA LEU A 75 -0.59 -17.22 6.55
C LEU A 75 0.12 -18.56 6.34
N GLU A 76 1.37 -18.55 5.89
CA GLU A 76 2.17 -19.76 5.72
C GLU A 76 2.38 -20.49 7.05
N LYS A 77 2.71 -19.74 8.11
CA LYS A 77 2.85 -20.28 9.47
C LYS A 77 1.55 -20.90 9.96
N LEU A 78 0.42 -20.21 9.81
CA LEU A 78 -0.89 -20.74 10.20
C LEU A 78 -1.24 -22.03 9.44
N GLY A 79 -0.88 -22.12 8.15
CA GLY A 79 -1.02 -23.34 7.36
C GLY A 79 -0.14 -24.49 7.87
N GLN A 80 1.09 -24.21 8.33
CA GLN A 80 1.97 -25.21 8.95
C GLN A 80 1.38 -25.71 10.28
N ASP A 81 0.93 -24.79 11.13
CA ASP A 81 0.34 -25.09 12.43
C ASP A 81 -0.91 -25.97 12.29
N GLN A 82 -1.77 -25.67 11.31
CA GLN A 82 -2.96 -26.48 11.02
C GLN A 82 -2.60 -27.91 10.56
N ARG A 83 -1.54 -28.07 9.76
CA ARG A 83 -1.06 -29.41 9.35
C ARG A 83 -0.52 -30.18 10.55
N GLY A 84 0.24 -29.53 11.43
CA GLY A 84 0.74 -30.10 12.67
C GLY A 84 -0.40 -30.57 13.57
N ALA A 85 -1.39 -29.72 13.84
CA ALA A 85 -2.55 -30.05 14.65
C ALA A 85 -3.33 -31.26 14.09
N ARG A 86 -3.53 -31.32 12.77
CA ARG A 86 -4.19 -32.46 12.10
C ARG A 86 -3.39 -33.77 12.22
N ALA A 87 -2.05 -33.69 12.15
CA ALA A 87 -1.19 -34.86 12.32
C ALA A 87 -1.29 -35.42 13.75
N TRP A 88 -1.25 -34.54 14.76
CA TRP A 88 -1.48 -34.93 16.16
C TRP A 88 -2.86 -35.53 16.39
N GLN A 89 -3.91 -34.91 15.84
CA GLN A 89 -5.27 -35.43 15.95
C GLN A 89 -5.42 -36.84 15.35
N LYS A 90 -4.73 -37.14 14.25
CA LYS A 90 -4.70 -38.49 13.66
C LYS A 90 -3.87 -39.48 14.46
N ALA A 91 -2.82 -39.04 15.16
CA ALA A 91 -1.98 -39.92 15.96
C ALA A 91 -2.62 -40.31 17.31
N LEU A 92 -3.57 -39.50 17.78
CA LEU A 92 -4.33 -39.71 19.01
C LEU A 92 -5.67 -40.44 18.80
N ALA A 93 -6.08 -40.67 17.56
CA ALA A 93 -7.31 -41.38 17.17
C ALA A 93 -6.97 -42.82 16.76
#